data_AF-A0AAN6X056-F1
#
_entry.id   AF-A0AAN6X056-F1
#
_cell.length_a   1.000
_cell.length_b   1.000
_cell.length_c   1.000
_cell.angle_alpha   90.00
_cell.angle_beta   90.00
_cell.angle_gamma   90.00
#
_symmetry.space_group_name_H-M   'P 1'
#
loop_
_entity.id
_entity.type
_entity.pdbx_description
1 polymer ?
#
loop_
_entity_poly.entity_id
_entity_poly.type
_entity_poly.pdbx_seq_one_letter_code
_entity_poly.pdbx_strand_id
1 'polypeptide(L)'
;MNNPSVAGIGARILGEIEETSLDEVLASFRTGFATASLEPKTDIDDNIFIKNEDNSKFGLTRAPTYFPIPRLNDLVQKHFRTTNSAPLAITGRYHELLYILIATLIAPPHKKTVAVIDFEGRFGPLRLLATTPTTPEPGAGPAIHLRRSDLEHVYILRPPLAGNDKLMARCIASVKHFMLYGNHRSREREWWGTVVILGGAVRGSGIDAAIRGALDGDDDSQVAVIAGWKGWLRVDRAEIAGFFDTDVGQALADRELRQAAVERAGWEASSLWGSFTFGGQES
;
A
#
# COMPACT_ATOMS: atom_id res chain seq x y z
N MET A 1 -50.44 -19.69 36.26
CA MET A 1 -50.57 -18.57 35.30
C MET A 1 -49.35 -18.58 34.40
N ASN A 2 -49.60 -18.31 33.12
CA ASN A 2 -48.85 -18.79 31.96
C ASN A 2 -47.55 -18.04 31.67
N ASN A 3 -46.56 -18.77 31.15
CA ASN A 3 -45.45 -18.23 30.35
C ASN A 3 -45.96 -17.62 29.04
N PRO A 4 -45.26 -16.60 28.52
CA PRO A 4 -44.89 -16.57 27.10
C PRO A 4 -43.37 -16.32 26.97
N SER A 5 -42.63 -17.28 26.44
CA SER A 5 -42.27 -17.44 25.01
C SER A 5 -41.16 -16.50 24.53
N VAL A 6 -39.95 -17.06 24.47
CA VAL A 6 -38.77 -16.52 23.79
C VAL A 6 -38.90 -16.83 22.29
N ALA A 7 -39.62 -16.01 21.56
CA ALA A 7 -39.69 -16.02 20.09
C ALA A 7 -40.23 -14.67 19.60
N GLY A 8 -39.36 -13.67 19.44
CA GLY A 8 -39.83 -12.35 19.01
C GLY A 8 -38.79 -11.26 18.72
N ILE A 9 -37.48 -11.58 18.71
CA ILE A 9 -36.43 -10.58 18.40
C ILE A 9 -35.69 -10.92 17.09
N GLY A 10 -36.02 -12.04 16.44
CA GLY A 10 -35.39 -12.52 15.20
C GLY A 10 -36.05 -12.12 13.88
N ALA A 11 -37.08 -11.25 13.88
CA ALA A 11 -37.89 -10.98 12.68
C ALA A 11 -37.92 -9.49 12.24
N ARG A 12 -37.02 -8.64 12.74
CA ARG A 12 -36.92 -7.21 12.33
C ARG A 12 -35.57 -6.82 11.73
N ILE A 13 -34.70 -7.77 11.38
CA ILE A 13 -33.42 -7.51 10.69
C ILE A 13 -33.36 -8.28 9.36
N LEU A 14 -34.48 -8.34 8.64
CA LEU A 14 -34.55 -8.87 7.26
C LEU A 14 -35.62 -8.12 6.45
N GLY A 15 -35.67 -6.79 6.59
CA GLY A 15 -36.63 -5.97 5.88
C GLY A 15 -36.19 -4.51 5.81
N GLU A 16 -35.03 -4.27 5.19
CA GLU A 16 -34.59 -2.96 4.68
C GLU A 16 -33.27 -3.18 3.94
N ILE A 17 -33.35 -3.81 2.76
CA ILE A 17 -32.39 -3.52 1.69
C ILE A 17 -33.05 -2.39 0.93
N GLU A 18 -32.73 -1.16 1.31
CA GLU A 18 -33.18 0.03 0.61
C GLU A 18 -32.48 0.05 -0.76
N GLU A 19 -33.24 -0.17 -1.83
CA GLU A 19 -32.77 0.00 -3.21
C GLU A 19 -32.55 1.51 -3.43
N THR A 20 -31.34 2.00 -3.11
CA THR A 20 -30.97 3.38 -3.44
C THR A 20 -31.00 3.54 -4.96
N SER A 21 -31.94 4.34 -5.46
CA SER A 21 -32.10 4.61 -6.88
C SER A 21 -30.82 5.25 -7.44
N LEU A 22 -30.45 4.85 -8.66
CA LEU A 22 -29.26 5.38 -9.34
C LEU A 22 -29.30 6.92 -9.47
N ASP A 23 -30.50 7.51 -9.48
CA ASP A 23 -30.71 8.95 -9.52
C ASP A 23 -30.32 9.64 -8.20
N GLU A 24 -30.43 8.95 -7.06
CA GLU A 24 -30.03 9.46 -5.74
C GLU A 24 -28.51 9.49 -5.59
N VAL A 25 -27.83 8.46 -6.11
CA VAL A 25 -26.37 8.42 -6.20
C VAL A 25 -25.86 9.50 -7.15
N LEU A 26 -26.50 9.68 -8.31
CA LEU A 26 -26.16 10.74 -9.26
C LEU A 26 -26.47 12.14 -8.72
N ALA A 27 -27.54 12.31 -7.94
CA ALA A 27 -27.84 13.56 -7.26
C ALA A 27 -26.75 13.92 -6.25
N SER A 28 -26.31 12.95 -5.43
CA SER A 28 -25.20 13.12 -4.48
C SER A 28 -23.87 13.51 -5.17
N PHE A 29 -23.57 12.90 -6.32
CA PHE A 29 -22.40 13.28 -7.12
C PHE A 29 -22.52 14.68 -7.74
N ARG A 30 -23.72 15.11 -8.15
CA ARG A 30 -23.94 16.45 -8.73
C ARG A 30 -23.92 17.56 -7.68
N THR A 31 -24.43 17.34 -6.46
CA THR A 31 -24.26 18.28 -5.35
C THR A 31 -22.80 18.42 -4.92
N GLY A 32 -22.02 17.34 -5.00
CA GLY A 32 -20.57 17.38 -4.77
C GLY A 32 -19.78 18.21 -5.80
N PHE A 33 -20.28 18.33 -7.03
CA PHE A 33 -19.66 19.18 -8.08
C PHE A 33 -20.18 20.63 -8.07
N ALA A 34 -21.45 20.85 -7.74
CA ALA A 34 -22.05 22.20 -7.71
C ALA A 34 -21.56 23.06 -6.54
N THR A 35 -21.14 22.45 -5.43
CA THR A 35 -20.55 23.15 -4.27
C THR A 35 -19.10 23.60 -4.49
N ALA A 36 -18.46 23.20 -5.60
CA ALA A 36 -17.13 23.66 -6.00
C ALA A 36 -17.15 24.96 -6.81
N SER A 37 -18.32 25.57 -7.06
CA SER A 37 -18.44 26.86 -7.74
C SER A 37 -19.42 27.77 -7.02
N LEU A 38 -18.92 28.97 -6.69
CA LEU A 38 -19.62 30.17 -6.20
C LEU A 38 -19.73 30.33 -4.67
N GLU A 39 -18.84 31.16 -4.10
CA GLU A 39 -19.16 31.96 -2.92
C GLU A 39 -19.98 33.20 -3.33
N PRO A 40 -20.84 33.73 -2.44
CA PRO A 40 -20.47 34.99 -1.81
C PRO A 40 -20.86 35.13 -0.32
N LYS A 41 -20.03 35.89 0.40
CA LYS A 41 -20.19 36.43 1.77
C LYS A 41 -21.51 37.16 2.02
N THR A 42 -22.07 36.97 3.23
CA THR A 42 -22.62 38.05 4.07
C THR A 42 -22.51 37.70 5.56
N ASP A 43 -22.21 38.73 6.35
CA ASP A 43 -21.92 38.74 7.79
C ASP A 43 -23.12 38.36 8.69
N ILE A 44 -22.84 37.79 9.88
CA ILE A 44 -23.34 38.15 11.23
C ILE A 44 -23.00 37.02 12.23
N ASP A 45 -22.39 37.41 13.34
CA ASP A 45 -21.94 36.60 14.49
C ASP A 45 -23.08 35.93 15.27
N ASP A 46 -22.91 34.65 15.65
CA ASP A 46 -22.95 34.22 17.06
C ASP A 46 -22.60 32.72 17.24
N ASN A 47 -21.85 32.45 18.31
CA ASN A 47 -21.09 31.23 18.61
C ASN A 47 -21.89 29.91 18.65
N ILE A 48 -21.59 28.98 17.73
CA ILE A 48 -21.51 27.54 18.01
C ILE A 48 -20.24 27.03 17.32
N PHE A 49 -19.17 26.76 18.09
CA PHE A 49 -17.96 26.10 17.59
C PHE A 49 -18.27 24.64 17.19
N ILE A 50 -18.84 24.46 16.01
CA ILE A 50 -18.67 23.22 15.24
C ILE A 50 -17.35 23.40 14.51
N LYS A 51 -16.32 22.68 14.97
CA LYS A 51 -15.10 22.49 14.19
C LYS A 51 -15.50 21.78 12.91
N ASN A 52 -15.66 22.54 11.83
CA ASN A 52 -15.63 21.97 10.49
C ASN A 52 -14.28 21.28 10.36
N GLU A 53 -14.31 19.96 10.19
CA GLU A 53 -13.11 19.17 9.91
C GLU A 53 -12.53 19.67 8.60
N ASP A 54 -11.54 20.54 8.75
CA ASP A 54 -10.69 21.00 7.68
C ASP A 54 -10.16 19.79 6.93
N ASN A 55 -10.29 19.88 5.60
CA ASN A 55 -9.57 19.13 4.59
C ASN A 55 -8.07 19.50 4.67
N SER A 56 -7.50 19.28 5.85
CA SER A 56 -6.20 19.73 6.29
C SER A 56 -5.13 18.89 5.61
N LYS A 57 -4.63 19.44 4.50
CA LYS A 57 -3.23 19.42 4.07
C LYS A 57 -2.35 18.50 4.93
N PHE A 58 -2.20 17.27 4.48
CA PHE A 58 -1.30 16.27 5.06
C PHE A 58 0.15 16.65 4.78
N GLY A 59 0.67 17.60 5.56
CA GLY A 59 2.10 17.89 5.62
C GLY A 59 2.73 17.08 6.74
N LEU A 60 3.16 15.86 6.45
CA LEU A 60 4.24 15.28 7.25
C LEU A 60 5.50 16.04 6.84
N THR A 61 6.02 16.90 7.70
CA THR A 61 7.23 17.74 7.48
C THR A 61 8.52 16.93 7.36
N ARG A 62 8.44 15.61 7.20
CA ARG A 62 9.57 14.71 7.05
C ARG A 62 9.83 14.44 5.57
N ALA A 63 11.10 14.59 5.16
CA ALA A 63 11.53 14.22 3.83
C ALA A 63 11.18 12.74 3.53
N PRO A 64 10.77 12.39 2.30
CA PRO A 64 10.48 11.01 1.94
C PRO A 64 11.67 10.09 2.21
N THR A 65 11.36 8.84 2.56
CA THR A 65 12.38 7.81 2.72
C THR A 65 13.08 7.59 1.37
N TYR A 66 14.40 7.40 1.40
CA TYR A 66 15.16 7.06 0.19
C TYR A 66 15.03 5.57 -0.13
N PHE A 67 14.67 5.26 -1.37
CA PHE A 67 14.53 3.90 -1.88
C PHE A 67 15.77 3.48 -2.68
N PRO A 68 16.24 2.23 -2.62
CA PRO A 68 17.35 1.75 -3.44
C PRO A 68 16.97 1.50 -4.92
N ILE A 69 15.86 2.09 -5.37
CA ILE A 69 15.37 2.01 -6.75
C ILE A 69 15.33 3.46 -7.26
N PRO A 70 16.31 3.92 -8.06
CA PRO A 70 16.43 5.33 -8.43
C PRO A 70 15.17 5.91 -9.08
N ARG A 71 14.56 5.17 -10.02
CA ARG A 71 13.32 5.58 -10.69
C ARG A 71 12.14 5.76 -9.73
N LEU A 72 12.10 5.00 -8.63
CA LEU A 72 11.08 5.14 -7.60
C LEU A 72 11.27 6.44 -6.80
N ASN A 73 12.51 6.83 -6.50
CA ASN A 73 12.79 8.11 -5.83
C ASN A 73 12.30 9.31 -6.65
N ASP A 74 12.48 9.28 -7.97
CA ASP A 74 11.99 10.35 -8.85
C ASP A 74 10.48 10.56 -8.72
N LEU A 75 9.71 9.47 -8.69
CA LEU A 75 8.25 9.52 -8.52
C LEU A 75 7.85 9.98 -7.12
N VAL A 76 8.49 9.44 -6.08
CA VAL A 76 8.23 9.80 -4.68
C VAL A 76 8.52 11.27 -4.42
N GLN A 77 9.63 11.80 -4.95
CA GLN A 77 9.97 13.22 -4.79
C GLN A 77 8.96 14.13 -5.48
N LYS A 78 8.49 13.78 -6.68
CA LYS A 78 7.45 14.53 -7.39
C LYS A 78 6.13 14.50 -6.61
N HIS A 79 5.69 13.32 -6.14
CA HIS A 79 4.51 13.17 -5.30
C HIS A 79 4.60 14.04 -4.04
N PHE A 80 5.74 13.97 -3.32
CA PHE A 80 5.94 14.73 -2.08
C PHE A 80 5.88 16.24 -2.31
N ARG A 81 6.52 16.75 -3.37
CA ARG A 81 6.46 18.18 -3.74
C ARG A 81 5.04 18.67 -4.01
N THR A 82 4.16 17.80 -4.53
CA THR A 82 2.77 18.15 -4.84
C THR A 82 1.84 18.01 -3.64
N THR A 83 2.02 16.97 -2.82
CA THR A 83 1.03 16.55 -1.81
C THR A 83 1.48 16.76 -0.36
N ASN A 84 2.79 16.95 -0.13
CA ASN A 84 3.47 16.91 1.17
C ASN A 84 3.27 15.59 1.96
N SER A 85 2.81 14.53 1.29
CA SER A 85 2.68 13.21 1.89
C SER A 85 3.92 12.36 1.62
N ALA A 86 4.54 11.89 2.71
CA ALA A 86 5.86 11.24 2.70
C ALA A 86 5.83 9.72 2.40
N PRO A 87 4.87 8.91 2.92
CA PRO A 87 4.87 7.47 2.67
C PRO A 87 4.57 7.11 1.21
N LEU A 88 5.24 6.05 0.72
CA LEU A 88 4.91 5.46 -0.57
C LEU A 88 3.65 4.61 -0.44
N ALA A 89 2.55 5.02 -1.08
CA ALA A 89 1.29 4.28 -1.08
C ALA A 89 1.11 3.52 -2.41
N ILE A 90 1.13 2.18 -2.37
CA ILE A 90 1.14 1.30 -3.54
C ILE A 90 -0.19 0.54 -3.65
N THR A 91 -0.74 0.43 -4.85
CA THR A 91 -1.94 -0.35 -5.17
C THR A 91 -1.71 -1.32 -6.34
N GLY A 92 -2.70 -2.16 -6.65
CA GLY A 92 -2.63 -3.17 -7.70
C GLY A 92 -1.85 -4.43 -7.28
N ARG A 93 -0.98 -4.93 -8.14
CA ARG A 93 -0.13 -6.12 -7.92
C ARG A 93 1.16 -5.77 -7.16
N TYR A 94 1.01 -5.01 -6.07
CA TYR A 94 2.10 -4.38 -5.33
C TYR A 94 3.15 -5.35 -4.76
N HIS A 95 2.81 -6.62 -4.54
CA HIS A 95 3.72 -7.63 -3.98
C HIS A 95 5.03 -7.72 -4.78
N GLU A 96 4.96 -7.59 -6.09
CA GLU A 96 6.10 -7.71 -7.00
C GLU A 96 7.15 -6.61 -6.73
N LEU A 97 6.68 -5.38 -6.58
CA LEU A 97 7.52 -4.24 -6.23
C LEU A 97 8.04 -4.37 -4.79
N LEU A 98 7.22 -4.84 -3.85
CA LEU A 98 7.63 -5.06 -2.46
C LEU A 98 8.75 -6.11 -2.36
N TYR A 99 8.66 -7.22 -3.08
CA TYR A 99 9.71 -8.25 -3.05
C TYR A 99 11.03 -7.70 -3.58
N ILE A 100 11.03 -6.96 -4.70
CA ILE A 100 12.26 -6.37 -5.26
C ILE A 100 12.82 -5.31 -4.31
N LEU A 101 11.97 -4.43 -3.78
CA LEU A 101 12.39 -3.40 -2.83
C LEU A 101 13.03 -4.02 -1.58
N ILE A 102 12.34 -4.95 -0.91
CA ILE A 102 12.82 -5.59 0.31
C ILE A 102 14.08 -6.40 0.03
N ALA A 103 14.11 -7.16 -1.08
CA ALA A 103 15.27 -7.93 -1.47
C ALA A 103 16.50 -7.04 -1.68
N THR A 104 16.32 -5.89 -2.33
CA THR A 104 17.39 -4.91 -2.55
C THR A 104 17.87 -4.28 -1.25
N LEU A 105 16.96 -3.95 -0.34
CA LEU A 105 17.31 -3.36 0.96
C LEU A 105 18.15 -4.29 1.83
N ILE A 106 17.81 -5.59 1.89
CA ILE A 106 18.52 -6.54 2.76
C ILE A 106 19.81 -7.09 2.14
N ALA A 107 19.93 -7.03 0.81
CA ALA A 107 21.12 -7.43 0.07
C ALA A 107 22.30 -6.44 0.28
N PRO A 108 23.55 -6.88 0.07
CA PRO A 108 24.65 -5.95 -0.19
C PRO A 108 24.35 -5.08 -1.43
N PRO A 109 24.81 -3.81 -1.46
CA PRO A 109 25.58 -3.13 -0.43
C PRO A 109 24.74 -2.56 0.73
N HIS A 110 23.41 -2.54 0.61
CA HIS A 110 22.52 -1.82 1.52
C HIS A 110 22.47 -2.40 2.92
N LYS A 111 22.43 -3.74 3.05
CA LYS A 111 22.43 -4.48 4.33
C LYS A 111 21.52 -3.84 5.39
N LYS A 112 20.29 -3.49 5.01
CA LYS A 112 19.30 -2.92 5.94
C LYS A 112 18.51 -4.01 6.65
N THR A 113 17.75 -3.60 7.66
CA THR A 113 16.66 -4.40 8.23
C THR A 113 15.31 -3.73 7.96
N VAL A 114 14.28 -4.55 7.73
CA VAL A 114 12.94 -4.11 7.34
C VAL A 114 11.91 -4.82 8.21
N ALA A 115 10.92 -4.06 8.70
CA ALA A 115 9.74 -4.63 9.33
C ALA A 115 8.57 -4.67 8.33
N VAL A 116 7.84 -5.77 8.30
CA VAL A 116 6.66 -5.96 7.45
C VAL A 116 5.48 -6.28 8.35
N ILE A 117 4.44 -5.45 8.34
CA ILE A 117 3.16 -5.75 8.98
C ILE A 117 2.22 -6.24 7.89
N ASP A 118 1.99 -7.55 7.88
CA ASP A 118 1.19 -8.24 6.86
C ASP A 118 -0.18 -8.59 7.41
N PHE A 119 -1.15 -7.70 7.20
CA PHE A 119 -2.54 -7.97 7.56
C PHE A 119 -3.19 -8.95 6.58
N GLU A 120 -2.71 -9.05 5.33
CA GLU A 120 -3.30 -9.98 4.36
C GLU A 120 -2.88 -11.44 4.61
N GLY A 121 -1.75 -11.65 5.31
CA GLY A 121 -1.17 -12.96 5.59
C GLY A 121 -0.56 -13.63 4.35
N ARG A 122 -0.34 -12.88 3.27
CA ARG A 122 0.12 -13.39 1.97
C ARG A 122 1.58 -13.10 1.67
N PHE A 123 2.25 -12.28 2.48
CA PHE A 123 3.66 -11.99 2.28
C PHE A 123 4.52 -13.20 2.66
N GLY A 124 5.16 -13.82 1.68
CA GLY A 124 5.99 -15.02 1.84
C GLY A 124 7.49 -14.69 1.87
N PRO A 125 8.20 -14.81 3.01
CA PRO A 125 9.62 -14.43 3.10
C PRO A 125 10.52 -15.23 2.14
N LEU A 126 10.18 -16.49 1.86
CA LEU A 126 10.98 -17.34 0.97
C LEU A 126 10.98 -16.83 -0.48
N ARG A 127 9.97 -16.06 -0.89
CA ARG A 127 9.92 -15.46 -2.22
C ARG A 127 11.01 -14.40 -2.42
N LEU A 128 11.54 -13.82 -1.34
CA LEU A 128 12.70 -12.92 -1.41
C LEU A 128 13.93 -13.66 -1.96
N LEU A 129 14.13 -14.93 -1.62
CA LEU A 129 15.28 -15.72 -2.12
C LEU A 129 15.24 -15.97 -3.63
N ALA A 130 14.04 -15.98 -4.21
CA ALA A 130 13.83 -16.12 -5.65
C ALA A 130 13.82 -14.75 -6.37
N THR A 131 13.92 -13.65 -5.62
CA THR A 131 13.86 -12.30 -6.17
C THR A 131 15.26 -11.77 -6.41
N THR A 132 15.53 -11.29 -7.63
CA THR A 132 16.80 -10.63 -7.94
C THR A 132 16.77 -9.18 -7.46
N PRO A 133 17.65 -8.78 -6.52
CA PRO A 133 17.83 -7.39 -6.11
C PRO A 133 18.14 -6.46 -7.29
N THR A 134 17.67 -5.22 -7.24
CA THR A 134 18.08 -4.19 -8.18
C THR A 134 19.53 -3.81 -7.92
N THR A 135 20.39 -3.97 -8.93
CA THR A 135 21.78 -3.50 -8.86
C THR A 135 21.84 -1.99 -9.17
N PRO A 136 22.58 -1.20 -8.40
CA PRO A 136 22.64 0.24 -8.58
C PRO A 136 23.36 0.68 -9.86
N GLU A 137 24.20 -0.16 -10.49
CA GLU A 137 24.95 0.22 -11.70
C GLU A 137 24.90 -0.82 -12.83
N PRO A 138 24.76 -0.38 -14.11
CA PRO A 138 24.96 -1.23 -15.27
C PRO A 138 26.44 -1.62 -15.40
N GLY A 139 26.74 -2.91 -15.27
CA GLY A 139 28.11 -3.46 -15.26
C GLY A 139 28.59 -3.94 -13.88
N ALA A 140 27.76 -3.83 -12.85
CA ALA A 140 28.10 -4.23 -11.49
C ALA A 140 28.09 -5.76 -11.29
N GLY A 141 29.24 -6.41 -11.54
CA GLY A 141 29.58 -7.74 -11.00
C GLY A 141 28.57 -8.87 -11.28
N PRO A 142 28.76 -10.04 -10.65
CA PRO A 142 27.79 -11.13 -10.73
C PRO A 142 26.48 -10.76 -10.01
N ALA A 143 25.37 -11.30 -10.51
CA ALA A 143 24.05 -11.12 -9.89
C ALA A 143 24.09 -11.44 -8.39
N ILE A 144 23.61 -10.50 -7.58
CA ILE A 144 23.55 -10.67 -6.13
C ILE A 144 22.37 -11.58 -5.81
N HIS A 145 22.65 -12.72 -5.18
CA HIS A 145 21.62 -13.63 -4.71
C HIS A 145 21.53 -13.58 -3.19
N LEU A 146 20.29 -13.44 -2.70
CA LEU A 146 20.02 -13.47 -1.27
C LEU A 146 20.26 -14.87 -0.69
N ARG A 147 20.77 -14.89 0.54
CA ARG A 147 20.96 -16.09 1.33
C ARG A 147 19.87 -16.18 2.38
N ARG A 148 19.65 -17.39 2.92
CA ARG A 148 18.72 -17.58 4.04
C ARG A 148 19.06 -16.71 5.25
N SER A 149 20.34 -16.47 5.49
CA SER A 149 20.82 -15.56 6.55
C SER A 149 20.33 -14.13 6.36
N ASP A 150 20.10 -13.67 5.12
CA ASP A 150 19.59 -12.31 4.87
C ASP A 150 18.13 -12.15 5.32
N LEU A 151 17.36 -13.25 5.33
CA LEU A 151 15.98 -13.25 5.80
C LEU A 151 15.86 -13.02 7.31
N GLU A 152 16.93 -13.24 8.09
CA GLU A 152 16.96 -12.93 9.52
C GLU A 152 16.80 -11.43 9.81
N HIS A 153 16.89 -10.59 8.78
CA HIS A 153 16.76 -9.14 8.85
C HIS A 153 15.42 -8.61 8.33
N VAL A 154 14.47 -9.50 8.04
CA VAL A 154 13.08 -9.16 7.70
C VAL A 154 12.15 -9.63 8.82
N TYR A 155 11.57 -8.70 9.55
CA TYR A 155 10.66 -9.00 10.67
C TYR A 155 9.22 -8.91 10.20
N ILE A 156 8.54 -10.05 10.12
CA ILE A 156 7.17 -10.11 9.61
C ILE A 156 6.21 -10.27 10.79
N LEU A 157 5.34 -9.29 10.98
CA LEU A 157 4.25 -9.32 11.94
C LEU A 157 2.95 -9.61 11.18
N ARG A 158 2.25 -10.67 11.57
CA ARG A 158 0.94 -11.04 11.02
C ARG A 158 -0.12 -10.97 12.12
N PRO A 159 -0.56 -9.75 12.49
CA PRO A 159 -1.65 -9.62 13.45
C PRO A 159 -2.93 -10.25 12.88
N PRO A 160 -3.78 -10.86 13.72
CA PRO A 160 -5.07 -11.36 13.27
C PRO A 160 -5.90 -10.20 12.71
N LEU A 161 -6.61 -10.47 11.61
CA LEU A 161 -7.48 -9.51 10.93
C LEU A 161 -8.75 -9.25 11.76
N ALA A 162 -8.60 -8.65 12.94
CA ALA A 162 -9.74 -8.13 13.68
C ALA A 162 -9.96 -6.70 13.19
N GLY A 163 -11.18 -6.36 12.75
CA GLY A 163 -11.59 -5.00 12.35
C GLY A 163 -11.56 -3.99 13.51
N ASN A 164 -10.42 -3.91 14.19
CA ASN A 164 -10.14 -3.12 15.35
C ASN A 164 -8.95 -2.22 15.01
N ASP A 165 -9.27 -1.03 14.52
CA ASP A 165 -8.32 0.01 14.14
C ASP A 165 -7.31 0.33 15.26
N LYS A 166 -7.72 0.18 16.53
CA LYS A 166 -6.84 0.38 17.69
C LYS A 166 -5.76 -0.69 17.79
N LEU A 167 -6.06 -1.94 17.45
CA LEU A 167 -5.04 -3.00 17.42
C LEU A 167 -4.04 -2.75 16.30
N MET A 168 -4.51 -2.34 15.12
CA MET A 168 -3.62 -1.97 14.02
C MET A 168 -2.71 -0.80 14.39
N ALA A 169 -3.26 0.29 14.93
CA ALA A 169 -2.47 1.44 15.38
C ALA A 169 -1.42 1.03 16.43
N ARG A 170 -1.81 0.20 17.41
CA ARG A 170 -0.88 -0.35 18.42
C ARG A 170 0.19 -1.24 17.81
N CYS A 171 -0.13 -2.06 16.81
CA CYS A 171 0.84 -2.87 16.09
C CYS A 171 1.85 -2.01 15.32
N ILE A 172 1.38 -0.97 14.62
CA ILE A 172 2.26 -0.05 13.89
C ILE A 172 3.18 0.68 14.88
N ALA A 173 2.63 1.20 15.98
CA ALA A 173 3.40 1.89 17.01
C ALA A 173 4.41 0.98 17.74
N SER A 174 4.09 -0.31 17.94
CA SER A 174 4.97 -1.24 18.66
C SER A 174 6.17 -1.70 17.85
N VAL A 175 6.07 -1.72 16.51
CA VAL A 175 7.18 -2.15 15.63
C VAL A 175 8.41 -1.29 15.86
N LYS A 176 8.24 0.03 15.95
CA LYS A 176 9.34 0.95 16.23
C LYS A 176 10.09 0.59 17.51
N HIS A 177 9.35 0.43 18.61
CA HIS A 177 9.94 0.09 19.89
C HIS A 177 10.69 -1.26 19.83
N PHE A 178 10.12 -2.25 19.13
CA PHE A 178 10.78 -3.53 18.91
C PHE A 178 12.05 -3.41 18.06
N MET A 179 12.03 -2.63 16.97
CA MET A 179 13.17 -2.48 16.07
C MET A 179 14.31 -1.64 16.66
N LEU A 180 14.01 -0.71 17.57
CA LEU A 180 15.02 0.13 18.22
C LEU A 180 15.55 -0.47 19.53
N TYR A 181 14.68 -1.08 20.34
CA TYR A 181 15.01 -1.50 21.70
C TYR A 181 14.80 -3.00 21.95
N GLY A 182 14.11 -3.70 21.04
CA GLY A 182 13.81 -5.11 21.19
C GLY A 182 15.05 -6.00 21.08
N ASN A 183 14.90 -7.26 21.47
CA ASN A 183 15.92 -8.27 21.29
C ASN A 183 15.76 -8.94 19.92
N HIS A 184 16.63 -8.59 18.98
CA HIS A 184 16.57 -9.11 17.62
C HIS A 184 17.97 -9.14 16.99
N ARG A 185 18.16 -9.97 15.95
CA ARG A 185 19.50 -10.28 15.38
C ARG A 185 20.06 -9.20 14.45
N SER A 186 19.35 -8.10 14.27
CA SER A 186 19.66 -7.09 13.26
C SER A 186 20.14 -5.77 13.83
N ARG A 187 20.61 -5.75 15.09
CA ARG A 187 21.10 -4.55 15.78
C ARG A 187 22.32 -3.89 15.12
N GLU A 188 23.06 -4.65 14.31
CA GLU A 188 24.19 -4.15 13.52
C GLU A 188 23.78 -3.54 12.17
N ARG A 189 22.51 -3.65 11.79
CA ARG A 189 21.96 -3.11 10.54
C ARG A 189 21.05 -1.94 10.84
N GLU A 190 21.14 -0.89 10.02
CA GLU A 190 20.19 0.22 10.09
C GLU A 190 18.78 -0.28 9.75
N TRP A 191 17.82 0.09 10.60
CA TRP A 191 16.41 -0.10 10.32
C TRP A 191 15.93 0.92 9.29
N TRP A 192 15.58 0.43 8.11
CA TRP A 192 15.16 1.29 6.99
C TRP A 192 13.74 1.82 7.15
N GLY A 193 12.84 1.01 7.73
CA GLY A 193 11.46 1.39 8.00
C GLY A 193 10.50 0.22 8.01
N THR A 194 9.21 0.55 8.10
CA THR A 194 8.10 -0.39 8.12
C THR A 194 7.35 -0.38 6.80
N VAL A 195 7.07 -1.58 6.28
CA VAL A 195 6.13 -1.84 5.18
C VAL A 195 4.82 -2.34 5.79
N VAL A 196 3.72 -1.67 5.51
CA VAL A 196 2.38 -2.06 5.95
C VAL A 196 1.60 -2.61 4.76
N ILE A 197 1.17 -3.87 4.83
CA ILE A 197 0.36 -4.52 3.80
C ILE A 197 -1.07 -4.65 4.32
N LEU A 198 -1.97 -3.93 3.68
CA LEU A 198 -3.40 -3.89 3.97
C LEU A 198 -4.14 -4.81 3.00
N GLY A 199 -4.82 -5.82 3.54
CA GLY A 199 -5.67 -6.69 2.74
C GLY A 199 -6.95 -5.98 2.27
N GLY A 200 -7.55 -6.48 1.18
CA GLY A 200 -8.84 -5.98 0.68
C GLY A 200 -10.04 -6.21 1.60
N ALA A 201 -9.87 -6.95 2.69
CA ALA A 201 -10.85 -7.13 3.77
C ALA A 201 -10.75 -6.05 4.85
N VAL A 202 -9.64 -5.29 4.89
CA VAL A 202 -9.54 -4.08 5.71
C VAL A 202 -10.26 -2.99 4.90
N ARG A 203 -11.60 -2.93 5.06
CA ARG A 203 -12.47 -1.91 4.48
C ARG A 203 -13.11 -1.14 5.62
N GLY A 204 -12.56 0.03 5.94
CA GLY A 204 -13.08 0.89 6.97
C GLY A 204 -12.41 2.26 6.95
N SER A 205 -13.20 3.30 7.18
CA SER A 205 -12.74 4.69 7.34
C SER A 205 -11.65 4.83 8.43
N GLY A 206 -11.65 3.92 9.41
CA GLY A 206 -10.71 3.91 10.52
C GLY A 206 -9.30 3.41 10.19
N ILE A 207 -9.05 2.85 9.00
CA ILE A 207 -7.70 2.44 8.58
C ILE A 207 -6.82 3.65 8.33
N ASP A 208 -7.35 4.58 7.53
CA ASP A 208 -6.69 5.85 7.28
C ASP A 208 -6.50 6.58 8.61
N ALA A 209 -7.46 6.50 9.55
CA ALA A 209 -7.34 7.09 10.89
C ALA A 209 -6.33 6.37 11.81
N ALA A 210 -6.16 5.05 11.73
CA ALA A 210 -5.20 4.30 12.54
C ALA A 210 -3.78 4.42 11.99
N ILE A 211 -3.64 4.45 10.66
CA ILE A 211 -2.38 4.79 10.01
C ILE A 211 -2.04 6.24 10.32
N ARG A 212 -2.98 7.18 10.18
CA ARG A 212 -2.80 8.59 10.61
C ARG A 212 -2.45 8.67 12.07
N GLY A 213 -3.20 8.07 12.98
CA GLY A 213 -2.90 8.10 14.42
C GLY A 213 -1.56 7.46 14.78
N ALA A 214 -1.10 6.48 14.01
CA ALA A 214 0.25 5.95 14.15
C ALA A 214 1.31 6.89 13.56
N LEU A 215 1.01 7.62 12.48
CA LEU A 215 1.90 8.60 11.84
C LEU A 215 1.93 9.96 12.57
N ASP A 216 0.83 10.36 13.20
CA ASP A 216 0.60 11.61 13.95
C ASP A 216 0.97 11.44 15.42
N GLY A 217 0.90 10.22 15.93
CA GLY A 217 1.29 9.84 17.29
C GLY A 217 2.78 9.52 17.34
N ASP A 218 3.58 10.49 17.77
CA ASP A 218 5.05 10.46 17.82
C ASP A 218 5.68 10.53 16.42
N ASP A 219 6.56 11.52 16.21
CA ASP A 219 7.16 11.98 14.94
C ASP A 219 8.05 10.93 14.22
N ASP A 220 7.92 9.66 14.63
CA ASP A 220 8.98 8.65 14.56
C ASP A 220 8.41 7.22 14.31
N SER A 221 7.13 7.11 13.97
CA SER A 221 6.59 5.90 13.31
C SER A 221 7.11 5.84 11.88
N GLN A 222 8.30 5.24 11.68
CA GLN A 222 9.03 5.13 10.41
C GLN A 222 8.32 4.22 9.38
N VAL A 223 7.06 4.51 9.03
CA VAL A 223 6.31 3.84 7.97
C VAL A 223 6.77 4.39 6.63
N ALA A 224 7.50 3.57 5.88
CA ALA A 224 8.05 3.96 4.58
C ALA A 224 7.10 3.60 3.43
N VAL A 225 6.37 2.49 3.57
CA VAL A 225 5.50 1.96 2.50
C VAL A 225 4.18 1.48 3.08
N ILE A 226 3.09 1.85 2.41
CA ILE A 226 1.75 1.33 2.64
C ILE A 226 1.30 0.69 1.33
N ALA A 227 0.96 -0.59 1.36
CA ALA A 227 0.48 -1.32 0.21
C ALA A 227 -0.96 -1.81 0.48
N GLY A 228 -1.87 -1.63 -0.47
CA GLY A 228 -3.25 -2.03 -0.28
C GLY A 228 -4.16 -1.70 -1.46
N TRP A 229 -5.46 -1.62 -1.19
CA TRP A 229 -6.45 -1.30 -2.22
C TRP A 229 -6.41 0.18 -2.64
N LYS A 230 -5.93 1.07 -1.76
CA LYS A 230 -5.74 2.51 -2.00
C LYS A 230 -4.26 2.84 -2.03
N GLY A 231 -3.85 3.64 -3.01
CA GLY A 231 -2.46 4.08 -3.20
C GLY A 231 -2.34 4.98 -4.42
N TRP A 232 -1.26 5.74 -4.50
CA TRP A 232 -1.00 6.67 -5.61
C TRP A 232 -0.06 6.08 -6.68
N LEU A 233 0.69 5.03 -6.34
CA LEU A 233 1.50 4.26 -7.28
C LEU A 233 0.80 2.92 -7.55
N ARG A 234 0.39 2.68 -8.79
CA ARG A 234 -0.26 1.44 -9.21
C ARG A 234 0.76 0.49 -9.83
N VAL A 235 0.74 -0.77 -9.44
CA VAL A 235 1.59 -1.81 -10.02
C VAL A 235 0.73 -2.77 -10.82
N ASP A 236 1.06 -2.94 -12.10
CA ASP A 236 0.42 -3.90 -13.00
C ASP A 236 1.47 -4.67 -13.81
N ARG A 237 1.03 -5.66 -14.59
CA ARG A 237 1.90 -6.26 -15.60
C ARG A 237 2.25 -5.20 -16.64
N ALA A 238 3.52 -5.12 -17.01
CA ALA A 238 3.94 -4.24 -18.09
C ALA A 238 3.18 -4.59 -19.38
N GLU A 239 2.80 -3.58 -20.15
CA GLU A 239 2.11 -3.80 -21.42
C GLU A 239 2.98 -4.63 -22.36
N ILE A 240 2.36 -5.64 -22.96
CA ILE A 240 2.95 -6.44 -24.03
C ILE A 240 2.27 -5.96 -25.30
N ALA A 241 3.05 -5.53 -26.30
CA ALA A 241 2.50 -5.17 -27.59
C ALA A 241 1.56 -6.29 -28.08
N GLY A 242 0.28 -5.94 -28.23
CA GLY A 242 -0.80 -6.90 -28.34
C GLY A 242 -0.85 -7.59 -29.71
N PHE A 243 -1.14 -8.88 -29.64
CA PHE A 243 -1.53 -9.77 -30.74
C PHE A 243 -2.99 -9.48 -31.16
N PHE A 244 -3.28 -8.26 -31.61
CA PHE A 244 -4.66 -7.74 -31.77
C PHE A 244 -5.51 -8.41 -32.87
N ASP A 245 -5.04 -9.49 -33.50
CA ASP A 245 -5.73 -10.10 -34.64
C ASP A 245 -5.49 -11.62 -34.73
N THR A 246 -5.48 -12.32 -33.59
CA THR A 246 -5.21 -13.77 -33.57
C THR A 246 -6.47 -14.60 -33.37
N ASP A 247 -6.72 -15.51 -34.31
CA ASP A 247 -7.77 -16.54 -34.24
C ASP A 247 -7.62 -17.43 -32.99
N VAL A 248 -8.73 -18.01 -32.52
CA VAL A 248 -8.77 -18.87 -31.31
C VAL A 248 -7.84 -20.09 -31.45
N GLY A 249 -7.69 -20.64 -32.65
CA GLY A 249 -6.77 -21.75 -32.92
C GLY A 249 -5.30 -21.35 -32.77
N GLN A 250 -4.91 -20.21 -33.34
CA GLN A 250 -3.57 -19.65 -33.14
C GLN A 250 -3.35 -19.18 -31.71
N ALA A 251 -4.39 -18.71 -31.03
CA ALA A 251 -4.29 -18.29 -29.63
C ALA A 251 -3.94 -19.43 -28.67
N LEU A 252 -4.41 -20.65 -28.98
CA LEU A 252 -4.05 -21.86 -28.23
C LEU A 252 -2.65 -22.37 -28.61
N ALA A 253 -2.29 -22.32 -29.91
CA ALA A 253 -0.95 -22.70 -30.38
C ALA A 253 0.15 -21.78 -29.80
N ASP A 254 -0.14 -20.48 -29.71
CA ASP A 254 0.80 -19.47 -29.23
C ASP A 254 0.74 -19.26 -27.71
N ARG A 255 -0.04 -20.07 -26.97
CA ARG A 255 -0.25 -19.87 -25.52
C ARG A 255 1.07 -19.85 -24.76
N GLU A 256 1.97 -20.79 -25.04
CA GLU A 256 3.28 -20.87 -24.37
C GLU A 256 4.17 -19.68 -24.74
N LEU A 257 4.19 -19.28 -26.01
CA LEU A 257 4.91 -18.10 -26.49
C LEU A 257 4.41 -16.81 -25.83
N ARG A 258 3.10 -16.66 -25.69
CA ARG A 258 2.47 -15.52 -25.02
C ARG A 258 2.75 -15.50 -23.53
N GLN A 259 2.67 -16.66 -22.87
CA GLN A 259 3.01 -16.78 -21.46
C GLN A 259 4.48 -16.40 -21.24
N ALA A 260 5.39 -16.87 -22.10
CA ALA A 260 6.80 -16.49 -22.05
C ALA A 260 7.02 -14.98 -22.32
N ALA A 261 6.24 -14.36 -23.22
CA ALA A 261 6.28 -12.92 -23.45
C ALA A 261 5.81 -12.12 -22.23
N VAL A 262 4.74 -12.58 -21.54
CA VAL A 262 4.25 -11.98 -20.28
C VAL A 262 5.28 -12.07 -19.18
N GLU A 263 5.93 -13.23 -19.05
CA GLU A 263 6.98 -13.44 -18.06
C GLU A 263 8.19 -12.55 -18.34
N ARG A 264 8.55 -12.36 -19.62
CA ARG A 264 9.66 -11.50 -20.04
C ARG A 264 9.39 -10.01 -19.85
N ALA A 265 8.16 -9.55 -20.08
CA ALA A 265 7.80 -8.13 -20.03
C ALA A 265 7.94 -7.53 -18.62
N GLY A 266 7.89 -8.36 -17.57
CA GLY A 266 8.05 -7.90 -16.19
C GLY A 266 6.80 -7.21 -15.66
N TRP A 267 7.02 -6.08 -14.99
CA TRP A 267 6.02 -5.30 -14.27
C TRP A 267 6.20 -3.81 -14.53
N GLU A 268 5.11 -3.05 -14.41
CA GLU A 268 5.11 -1.60 -14.50
C GLU A 268 4.53 -0.98 -13.23
N ALA A 269 5.23 0.02 -12.68
CA ALA A 269 4.72 0.89 -11.65
C ALA A 269 4.38 2.25 -12.26
N SER A 270 3.13 2.68 -12.20
CA SER A 270 2.61 3.88 -12.84
C SER A 270 1.86 4.79 -11.86
N SER A 271 1.95 6.10 -12.09
CA SER A 271 1.29 7.14 -11.30
C SER A 271 1.07 8.39 -12.16
N LEU A 272 0.41 9.40 -11.61
CA LEU A 272 0.26 10.72 -12.26
C LEU A 272 1.61 11.42 -12.55
N TRP A 273 2.69 11.02 -11.87
CA TRP A 273 4.02 11.65 -12.00
C TRP A 273 4.98 10.89 -12.93
N GLY A 274 4.50 9.81 -13.55
CA GLY A 274 5.25 8.95 -14.48
C GLY A 274 5.16 7.47 -14.13
N SER A 275 5.90 6.65 -14.88
CA SER A 275 6.01 5.22 -14.67
C SER A 275 7.45 4.71 -14.84
N PHE A 276 7.68 3.47 -14.38
CA PHE A 276 8.90 2.71 -14.68
C PHE A 276 8.59 1.21 -14.72
N THR A 277 9.36 0.47 -15.51
CA THR A 277 9.28 -0.99 -15.59
C THR A 277 10.36 -1.66 -14.75
N PHE A 278 10.08 -2.88 -14.28
CA PHE A 278 11.00 -3.67 -13.46
C PHE A 278 10.72 -5.17 -13.55
N GLY A 279 11.72 -5.98 -13.20
CA GLY A 279 11.57 -7.45 -13.11
C GLY A 279 11.35 -8.19 -14.44
N GLY A 280 11.51 -7.50 -15.58
CA GLY A 280 11.60 -8.13 -16.90
C GLY A 280 13.02 -8.62 -17.18
N GLN A 281 13.17 -9.55 -18.12
CA GLN A 281 14.49 -9.88 -18.67
C GLN A 281 14.78 -8.93 -19.83
N GLU A 282 15.86 -8.16 -19.73
CA GLU A 282 16.37 -7.39 -20.87
C GLU A 282 16.74 -8.37 -21.99
N SER A 283 16.21 -8.11 -23.18
CA SER A 283 16.49 -8.83 -24.42
C SER A 283 17.86 -8.50 -24.97
#